data_AF-A0A3Q7I7Z0-F1
#
_entry.id   AF-A0A3Q7I7Z0-F1
#
_cell.length_a   1.000
_cell.length_b   1.000
_cell.length_c   1.000
_cell.angle_alpha   90.00
_cell.angle_beta   90.00
_cell.angle_gamma   90.00
#
_symmetry.space_group_name_H-M   'P 1'
#
loop_
_entity.id
_entity.type
_entity.pdbx_description
1 polymer ?
#
loop_
_entity_poly.entity_id
_entity_poly.type
_entity_poly.pdbx_seq_one_letter_code
_entity_poly.pdbx_strand_id
1 'polypeptide(L)'
;MGWARAFGDPEVIRDVFNKHAVYQKPKSTPLTKLLEQGILSYEEDKWAKHRKIFNPAFHMEKIKDMLHAVHLSCSEMVSQWEEAVSTKEPSTELDKWPYL
;
A
#
# COMPACT_ATOMS: atom_id res chain seq x y z
N MET A 1 -4.86 6.66 -33.30
CA MET A 1 -5.14 6.11 -31.94
C MET A 1 -3.91 5.36 -31.39
N GLY A 2 -2.79 6.05 -31.19
CA GLY A 2 -1.52 5.43 -30.75
C GLY A 2 -1.22 5.54 -29.25
N TRP A 3 -1.90 6.45 -28.55
CA TRP A 3 -1.61 6.79 -27.15
C TRP A 3 -2.13 5.76 -26.14
N ALA A 4 -3.22 5.05 -26.46
CA ALA A 4 -3.79 4.04 -25.57
C ALA A 4 -2.88 2.82 -25.37
N ARG A 5 -2.01 2.53 -26.36
CA ARG A 5 -1.02 1.45 -26.27
C ARG A 5 0.17 1.81 -25.37
N ALA A 6 0.39 3.10 -25.09
CA ALA A 6 1.56 3.54 -24.33
C ALA A 6 1.38 3.47 -22.81
N PHE A 7 0.17 3.68 -22.28
CA PHE A 7 -0.07 3.78 -20.83
C PHE A 7 -0.38 2.44 -20.13
N GLY A 8 -0.62 1.38 -20.89
CA GLY A 8 -0.92 0.04 -20.36
C GLY A 8 0.11 -1.04 -20.76
N ASP A 9 1.14 -0.68 -21.52
CA ASP A 9 2.18 -1.62 -21.94
C ASP A 9 3.17 -1.87 -20.78
N PRO A 10 3.30 -3.12 -20.29
CA PRO A 10 4.23 -3.46 -19.21
C PRO A 10 5.68 -3.08 -19.51
N GLU A 11 6.11 -3.10 -20.78
CA GLU A 11 7.47 -2.73 -21.16
C GLU A 11 7.70 -1.24 -20.98
N VAL A 12 6.73 -0.42 -21.40
CA VAL A 12 6.78 1.04 -21.23
C VAL A 12 6.73 1.41 -19.75
N ILE A 13 5.87 0.75 -18.98
CA ILE A 13 5.77 0.96 -17.52
C ILE A 13 7.12 0.64 -16.87
N ARG A 14 7.67 -0.54 -17.10
CA ARG A 14 8.97 -0.95 -16.56
C ARG A 14 10.06 0.05 -16.92
N ASP A 15 10.10 0.49 -18.18
CA ASP A 15 11.09 1.46 -18.65
C ASP A 15 10.99 2.80 -17.94
N VAL A 16 9.78 3.31 -17.71
CA VAL A 16 9.54 4.55 -16.95
C VAL A 16 10.01 4.39 -15.50
N PHE A 17 9.62 3.30 -14.83
CA PHE A 17 10.00 3.05 -13.43
C PHE A 17 11.50 2.82 -13.22
N ASN A 18 12.21 2.26 -14.22
CA ASN A 18 13.67 2.07 -14.15
C ASN A 18 14.46 3.35 -14.44
N LYS A 19 13.93 4.26 -15.27
CA LYS A 19 14.60 5.52 -15.64
C LYS A 19 14.28 6.65 -14.65
N HIS A 20 14.42 6.38 -13.35
CA HIS A 20 14.06 7.32 -12.28
C HIS A 20 14.80 8.67 -12.32
N ALA A 21 16.00 8.72 -12.91
CA ALA A 21 16.72 10.00 -13.10
C ALA A 21 16.06 10.90 -14.18
N VAL A 22 15.37 10.29 -15.15
CA VAL A 22 14.66 11.00 -16.23
C VAL A 22 13.23 11.30 -15.84
N TYR A 23 12.57 10.35 -15.16
CA TYR A 23 11.19 10.45 -14.73
C TYR A 23 11.11 10.53 -13.20
N GLN A 24 10.93 11.75 -12.70
CA GLN A 24 10.74 12.03 -11.28
C GLN A 24 9.26 11.93 -10.90
N LYS A 25 8.96 11.75 -9.62
CA LYS A 25 7.58 11.68 -9.13
C LYS A 25 6.87 13.03 -9.35
N PRO A 26 5.54 13.01 -9.50
CA PRO A 26 4.76 14.25 -9.57
C PRO A 26 5.02 15.14 -8.35
N LYS A 27 5.06 16.46 -8.58
CA LYS A 27 5.21 17.42 -7.48
C LYS A 27 4.04 17.28 -6.51
N SER A 28 4.35 17.35 -5.21
CA SER A 28 3.32 17.29 -4.17
C SER A 28 2.24 18.37 -4.36
N THR A 29 0.99 17.93 -4.36
CA THR A 29 -0.20 18.76 -4.22
C THR A 29 -0.53 18.97 -2.73
N PRO A 30 -1.34 19.97 -2.36
CA PRO A 30 -1.76 20.17 -0.97
C PRO A 30 -2.36 18.90 -0.32
N LEU A 31 -3.12 18.10 -1.06
CA LEU A 31 -3.67 16.83 -0.59
C LEU A 31 -2.57 15.79 -0.33
N THR A 32 -1.62 15.64 -1.25
CA THR A 32 -0.52 14.68 -1.07
C THR A 32 0.48 15.08 0.02
N LYS A 33 0.52 16.37 0.42
CA LYS A 33 1.30 16.81 1.57
C LYS A 33 0.71 16.36 2.91
N LEU A 34 -0.59 16.06 2.95
CA LEU A 34 -1.27 15.50 4.12
C LEU A 34 -1.03 13.98 4.21
N LEU A 35 -0.98 13.30 3.06
CA LEU A 35 -0.76 11.85 2.92
C LEU A 35 0.72 11.44 3.06
N GLU A 36 1.48 12.17 3.86
CA GLU A 36 2.89 11.94 4.22
C GLU A 36 3.97 12.63 3.37
N GLN A 37 4.94 13.19 4.11
CA GLN A 37 6.27 13.58 3.65
C GLN A 37 7.26 12.50 4.10
N GLY A 38 8.29 12.20 3.31
CA GLY A 38 9.27 11.16 3.67
C GLY A 38 9.73 10.33 2.48
N ILE A 39 9.96 9.02 2.68
CA ILE A 39 10.51 8.14 1.64
C ILE A 39 9.67 8.13 0.35
N LEU A 40 8.36 8.36 0.45
CA LEU A 40 7.48 8.47 -0.72
C LEU A 40 7.78 9.71 -1.57
N SER A 41 8.25 10.79 -0.94
CA SER A 41 8.60 12.07 -1.60
C SER A 41 10.07 12.20 -2.00
N TYR A 42 10.94 11.32 -1.50
CA TYR A 42 12.37 11.40 -1.81
C TYR A 42 12.68 10.85 -3.19
N GLU A 43 13.70 11.43 -3.81
CA GLU A 43 14.22 11.04 -5.11
C GLU A 43 15.67 10.59 -4.98
N GLU A 44 16.11 9.82 -5.99
CA GLU A 44 17.51 9.45 -6.21
C GLU A 44 18.23 8.94 -4.95
N ASP A 45 19.40 9.51 -4.64
CA ASP A 45 20.26 9.08 -3.53
C ASP A 45 19.58 9.20 -2.17
N LYS A 46 18.73 10.23 -2.00
CA LYS A 46 18.00 10.42 -0.75
C LYS A 46 17.01 9.27 -0.56
N TRP A 47 16.31 8.86 -1.63
CA TRP A 47 15.43 7.69 -1.57
C TRP A 47 16.21 6.41 -1.31
N ALA A 48 17.29 6.18 -2.06
CA ALA A 48 18.10 4.98 -1.95
C ALA A 48 18.67 4.79 -0.53
N LYS A 49 19.19 5.87 0.07
CA LYS A 49 19.69 5.86 1.44
C LYS A 49 18.61 5.49 2.46
N HIS A 50 17.44 6.10 2.38
CA HIS A 50 16.37 5.83 3.34
C HIS A 50 15.79 4.42 3.15
N ARG A 51 15.62 3.96 1.90
CA ARG A 51 15.16 2.59 1.63
C ARG A 51 16.14 1.55 2.18
N LYS A 52 17.44 1.78 2.06
CA LYS A 52 18.46 0.90 2.65
C LYS A 52 18.34 0.79 4.18
N ILE A 53 17.97 1.88 4.86
CA ILE A 53 17.77 1.90 6.32
C ILE A 53 16.48 1.18 6.72
N PHE A 54 15.41 1.31 5.93
CA PHE A 54 14.11 0.69 6.21
C PHE A 54 14.02 -0.80 5.84
N ASN A 55 14.66 -1.23 4.75
CA ASN A 55 14.56 -2.59 4.23
C ASN A 55 14.78 -3.72 5.28
N PRO A 56 15.70 -3.60 6.27
CA PRO A 56 15.87 -4.61 7.31
C PRO A 56 14.60 -4.94 8.11
N ALA A 57 13.70 -3.97 8.30
CA ALA A 57 12.41 -4.19 8.97
C ALA A 57 11.45 -5.08 8.16
N PHE A 58 11.69 -5.19 6.85
CA PHE A 58 10.90 -6.00 5.92
C PHE A 58 11.67 -7.24 5.44
N HIS A 59 12.70 -7.66 6.18
CA HIS A 59 13.30 -8.98 5.96
C HIS A 59 12.34 -10.08 6.38
N MET A 60 12.46 -11.25 5.75
CA MET A 60 11.53 -12.37 5.93
C MET A 60 11.35 -12.78 7.40
N GLU A 61 12.40 -12.73 8.21
CA GLU A 61 12.33 -13.01 9.65
C GLU A 61 11.41 -12.02 10.38
N LYS A 62 11.54 -10.73 10.08
CA LYS A 62 10.70 -9.67 10.67
C LYS A 62 9.26 -9.72 10.17
N ILE A 63 9.06 -10.06 8.91
CA ILE A 63 7.71 -10.26 8.36
C ILE A 63 7.00 -11.45 9.05
N LYS A 64 7.73 -12.53 9.35
CA LYS A 64 7.17 -13.67 10.11
C LYS A 64 6.73 -13.25 11.51
N ASP A 65 7.51 -12.40 12.19
CA ASP A 65 7.12 -11.86 13.51
C ASP A 65 5.82 -11.04 13.42
N MET A 66 5.62 -10.28 12.33
CA MET A 66 4.40 -9.50 12.09
C MET A 66 3.17 -10.36 11.81
N LEU A 67 3.34 -11.60 11.31
CA LEU A 67 2.23 -12.48 10.93
C LEU A 67 1.27 -12.73 12.08
N HIS A 68 1.79 -12.88 13.31
CA HIS A 68 0.94 -13.09 14.48
C HIS A 68 0.03 -11.89 14.76
N ALA A 69 0.55 -10.67 14.66
CA ALA A 69 -0.23 -9.46 14.86
C ALA A 69 -1.31 -9.29 13.78
N VAL A 70 -0.96 -9.58 12.51
CA VAL A 70 -1.92 -9.55 11.40
C VAL A 70 -3.02 -10.60 11.61
N HIS A 71 -2.64 -11.84 11.96
CA HIS A 71 -3.60 -12.90 12.21
C HIS A 71 -4.56 -12.54 13.35
N LEU A 72 -4.04 -12.02 14.46
CA LEU A 72 -4.85 -11.59 15.60
C LEU A 72 -5.85 -10.51 15.20
N SER A 73 -5.38 -9.44 14.56
CA SER A 73 -6.24 -8.34 14.10
C SER A 73 -7.33 -8.82 13.13
N CYS A 74 -6.99 -9.68 12.17
CA CYS A 74 -7.98 -10.25 11.26
C CYS A 74 -8.98 -11.14 11.99
N SER A 75 -8.54 -11.94 12.95
CA SER A 75 -9.41 -12.83 13.74
C SER A 75 -10.39 -12.04 14.60
N GLU A 76 -9.92 -10.96 15.23
CA GLU A 76 -10.77 -10.06 16.04
C GLU A 76 -11.83 -9.37 15.18
N MET A 77 -11.44 -8.86 14.00
CA MET A 77 -12.38 -8.24 13.06
C MET A 77 -13.46 -9.22 12.59
N VAL A 78 -13.06 -10.45 12.23
CA VAL A 78 -14.01 -11.49 11.80
C VAL A 78 -14.96 -11.87 12.93
N SER A 79 -14.46 -12.05 14.16
CA SER A 79 -15.29 -12.35 15.33
C SER A 79 -16.36 -11.28 15.57
N GLN A 80 -15.98 -9.99 15.46
CA GLN A 80 -16.93 -8.88 15.58
C GLN A 80 -18.00 -8.89 14.48
N TRP A 81 -17.62 -9.29 13.27
CA TRP A 81 -18.57 -9.42 12.16
C TRP A 81 -19.54 -10.59 12.37
N GLU A 82 -19.05 -11.72 12.88
CA GLU A 82 -19.88 -12.88 13.21
C GLU A 82 -20.91 -12.53 14.30
N GLU A 83 -20.50 -11.81 15.35
CA GLU A 83 -21.40 -11.32 16.40
C GLU A 83 -22.46 -10.35 15.83
N ALA A 84 -22.03 -9.40 14.99
CA ALA A 84 -22.93 -8.42 14.38
C ALA A 84 -23.96 -9.04 13.42
N VAL A 85 -23.65 -10.19 12.80
CA VAL A 85 -24.58 -10.94 11.93
C VAL A 85 -25.49 -11.87 12.75
N SER A 86 -24.96 -12.50 13.81
CA SER A 86 -25.73 -13.39 14.69
C SER A 86 -26.90 -12.70 15.39
N THR A 87 -26.79 -11.39 15.61
CA THR A 87 -27.86 -10.56 16.20
C THR A 87 -28.96 -10.16 15.21
N LYS A 88 -28.88 -10.56 13.94
CA LYS A 88 -29.77 -10.11 12.85
C LYS A 88 -30.37 -11.28 12.05
N GLU A 89 -31.21 -10.95 11.08
CA GLU A 89 -31.88 -11.90 10.16
C GLU A 89 -30.86 -12.83 9.45
N PRO A 90 -31.27 -14.06 9.07
CA PRO A 90 -30.40 -15.12 8.54
C PRO A 90 -29.59 -14.75 7.27
N SER A 91 -29.93 -13.65 6.59
CA SER A 91 -29.11 -13.07 5.52
C SER A 91 -28.99 -11.56 5.73
N THR A 92 -27.99 -11.13 6.50
CA THR A 92 -27.71 -9.72 6.73
C THR A 92 -26.49 -9.29 5.92
N GLU A 93 -26.64 -8.22 5.13
CA GLU A 93 -25.53 -7.54 4.46
C GLU A 93 -24.74 -6.71 5.49
N LEU A 94 -23.42 -6.90 5.51
CA LEU A 94 -22.51 -6.17 6.39
C LEU A 94 -21.70 -5.15 5.59
N ASP A 95 -21.83 -3.86 5.94
CA ASP A 95 -20.94 -2.83 5.44
C ASP A 95 -19.56 -2.94 6.09
N LYS A 96 -18.52 -3.09 5.27
CA LYS A 96 -17.13 -3.25 5.70
C LYS A 96 -16.40 -1.92 5.81
N TRP A 97 -16.95 -0.84 5.26
CA TRP A 97 -16.31 0.46 5.18
C TRP A 97 -15.95 1.10 6.54
N PRO A 98 -16.74 0.91 7.61
CA PRO A 98 -16.35 1.37 8.95
C PRO A 98 -15.13 0.66 9.56
N TYR A 99 -14.66 -0.44 8.96
CA TYR A 99 -13.59 -1.29 9.47
C TYR A 99 -12.27 -1.18 8.67
N LEU A 100 -12.19 -0.23 7.72
CA LEU A 100 -11.01 0.06 6.88
C LEU A 100 -10.51 1.49 7.15
#